data_AF-A0A960XYQ1-F1
#
_entry.id   AF-A0A960XYQ1-F1
#
_cell.length_a   1.000
_cell.length_b   1.000
_cell.length_c   1.000
_cell.angle_alpha   90.00
_cell.angle_beta   90.00
_cell.angle_gamma   90.00
#
_symmetry.space_group_name_H-M   'P 1'
#
loop_
_entity.id
_entity.type
_entity.pdbx_description
1 polymer ?
#
loop_
_entity_poly.entity_id
_entity_poly.type
_entity_poly.pdbx_seq_one_letter_code
_entity_poly.pdbx_strand_id
1 'polypeptide(L)'
;PAQHFSGRTLEDRDATLWSSWAILGPRKKAFYSGDTGYFEGFREIGERLGPFDLSIMAVGAYDKRWAFVHLNPEEAVQAHLDVRANHFFPVHWGTFNLAFHDWTDPAERTLQAARDSGVSVWTPAPGQILQPPVLVATERWWDSTVRTLVERLEERPGTSLD
;
A
#
# COMPACT_ATOMS: atom_id res chain seq x y z
N PRO A 1 12.70 11.53 1.61
CA PRO A 1 12.94 11.39 0.15
C PRO A 1 12.04 10.31 -0.44
N ALA A 2 11.73 10.36 -1.74
CA ALA A 2 11.01 9.32 -2.45
C ALA A 2 11.60 9.19 -3.87
N GLN A 3 11.35 8.07 -4.55
CA GLN A 3 11.74 7.82 -5.93
C GLN A 3 10.49 7.78 -6.81
N HIS A 4 10.08 8.96 -7.28
CA HIS A 4 8.90 9.12 -8.12
C HIS A 4 9.10 10.28 -9.10
N PHE A 5 8.01 10.83 -9.60
CA PHE A 5 8.01 11.92 -10.57
C PHE A 5 6.77 12.81 -10.43
N SER A 6 6.72 13.98 -11.09
CA SER A 6 5.51 14.83 -11.12
C SER A 6 5.11 15.27 -12.54
N GLY A 7 3.84 15.66 -12.70
CA GLY A 7 3.29 16.25 -13.92
C GLY A 7 1.76 16.36 -13.89
N ARG A 8 1.21 17.45 -14.44
CA ARG A 8 -0.25 17.69 -14.55
C ARG A 8 -0.68 18.13 -15.95
N THR A 9 0.27 18.58 -16.77
CA THR A 9 0.10 19.06 -18.15
C THR A 9 1.18 18.44 -19.03
N LEU A 10 1.25 18.85 -20.31
CA LEU A 10 2.26 18.34 -21.23
C LEU A 10 3.67 18.93 -21.00
N GLU A 11 3.78 20.04 -20.26
CA GLU A 11 5.00 20.84 -20.18
C GLU A 11 5.56 21.00 -18.75
N ASP A 12 4.93 20.39 -17.74
CA ASP A 12 5.29 20.57 -16.31
C ASP A 12 5.86 19.29 -15.67
N ARG A 13 6.43 18.41 -16.49
CA ARG A 13 7.11 17.19 -16.03
C ARG A 13 8.22 17.57 -15.05
N ASP A 14 8.16 17.00 -13.84
CA ASP A 14 9.12 17.25 -12.74
C ASP A 14 9.22 18.72 -12.28
N ALA A 15 8.22 19.55 -12.58
CA ALA A 15 8.18 20.94 -12.13
C ALA A 15 7.96 21.10 -10.62
N THR A 16 7.46 20.06 -9.94
CA THR A 16 7.32 20.00 -8.47
C THR A 16 7.96 18.75 -7.89
N LEU A 17 8.41 18.85 -6.63
CA LEU A 17 8.99 17.70 -5.93
C LEU A 17 7.92 16.66 -5.57
N TRP A 18 8.35 15.40 -5.55
CA TRP A 18 7.67 14.29 -4.89
C TRP A 18 8.34 14.00 -3.54
N SER A 19 7.60 13.42 -2.60
CA SER A 19 8.12 13.15 -1.27
C SER A 19 7.40 12.02 -0.54
N SER A 20 8.13 11.46 0.42
CA SER A 20 7.59 10.73 1.56
C SER A 20 7.59 11.63 2.80
N TRP A 21 6.89 11.19 3.85
CA TRP A 21 6.73 11.96 5.09
C TRP A 21 7.07 11.12 6.32
N ALA A 22 7.91 11.67 7.19
CA ALA A 22 8.06 11.21 8.56
C ALA A 22 7.25 12.13 9.47
N ILE A 23 6.27 11.57 10.18
CA ILE A 23 5.38 12.29 11.09
C ILE A 23 5.80 11.94 12.51
N LEU A 24 6.41 12.91 13.21
CA LEU A 24 7.04 12.70 14.51
C LEU A 24 6.22 13.36 15.62
N GLY A 25 5.38 12.57 16.27
CA GLY A 25 4.63 13.00 17.45
C GLY A 25 5.43 12.81 18.75
N PRO A 26 4.96 13.37 19.89
CA PRO A 26 5.64 13.26 21.18
C PRO A 26 5.75 11.83 21.72
N ARG A 27 4.87 10.92 21.30
CA ARG A 27 4.81 9.52 21.77
C ARG A 27 4.80 8.48 20.65
N LYS A 28 4.46 8.89 19.43
CA LYS A 28 4.22 8.01 18.30
C LYS A 28 4.78 8.61 17.03
N LYS A 29 5.35 7.76 16.17
CA LYS A 29 5.91 8.13 14.88
C LYS A 29 5.25 7.32 13.78
N ALA A 30 4.95 7.97 12.67
CA ALA A 30 4.47 7.31 11.46
C ALA A 30 5.32 7.69 10.25
N PHE A 31 5.49 6.76 9.33
CA PHE A 31 6.08 7.01 8.01
C PHE A 31 5.01 6.83 6.94
N TYR A 32 4.93 7.75 5.99
CA TYR A 32 4.08 7.63 4.80
C TYR A 32 4.96 7.69 3.56
N SER A 33 4.90 6.67 2.71
CA SER A 33 5.78 6.56 1.53
C SER A 33 5.50 7.60 0.46
N GLY A 34 4.26 8.10 0.38
CA GLY A 34 3.75 8.67 -0.87
C GLY A 34 3.66 7.57 -1.94
N ASP A 35 3.74 7.97 -3.20
CA ASP A 35 3.94 7.05 -4.32
C ASP A 35 5.42 7.05 -4.69
N THR A 36 6.04 5.87 -4.81
CA THR A 36 7.49 5.73 -4.92
C THR A 36 7.86 4.34 -5.40
N GLY A 37 8.99 4.21 -6.09
CA GLY A 37 9.69 2.93 -6.30
C GLY A 37 10.58 2.59 -5.11
N TYR A 38 11.14 1.38 -5.11
CA TYR A 38 12.11 0.97 -4.11
C TYR A 38 13.48 1.65 -4.34
N PHE A 39 14.11 2.12 -3.26
CA PHE A 39 15.42 2.79 -3.29
C PHE A 39 16.12 2.71 -1.92
N GLU A 40 17.45 2.88 -1.89
CA GLU A 40 18.25 2.71 -0.67
C GLU A 40 17.90 3.69 0.46
N GLY A 41 17.29 4.83 0.14
CA GLY A 41 16.98 5.86 1.12
C GLY A 41 15.94 5.45 2.16
N PHE A 42 15.18 4.36 1.97
CA PHE A 42 14.35 3.81 3.04
C PHE A 42 15.18 3.39 4.27
N ARG A 43 16.34 2.76 4.04
CA ARG A 43 17.24 2.34 5.13
C ARG A 43 17.82 3.55 5.85
N GLU A 44 18.25 4.56 5.10
CA GLU A 44 18.76 5.81 5.67
C GLU A 44 17.66 6.52 6.51
N ILE A 45 16.42 6.55 6.02
CA ILE A 45 15.28 7.09 6.76
C ILE A 45 15.05 6.32 8.07
N GLY A 46 15.06 4.98 8.02
CA GLY A 46 14.90 4.14 9.21
C GLY A 46 16.02 4.31 10.23
N GLU A 47 17.25 4.46 9.77
CA GLU A 47 18.41 4.73 10.62
C GLU A 47 18.35 6.09 11.30
N ARG A 48 17.92 7.12 10.58
CA ARG A 48 17.93 8.51 11.06
C ARG A 48 16.72 8.88 11.89
N LEU A 49 15.54 8.38 11.52
CA LEU A 49 14.25 8.85 12.05
C LEU A 49 13.46 7.78 12.79
N GLY A 50 13.75 6.50 12.51
CA GLY A 50 13.10 5.35 13.12
C GLY A 50 13.50 5.10 14.58
N PRO A 51 13.01 4.00 15.18
CA PRO A 51 11.94 3.16 14.65
C PRO A 51 10.61 3.92 14.57
N PHE A 52 9.74 3.53 13.64
CA PHE A 52 8.38 4.07 13.54
C PHE A 52 7.38 3.11 14.19
N ASP A 53 6.28 3.63 14.71
CA ASP A 53 5.20 2.77 15.19
C ASP A 53 4.38 2.21 14.02
N LEU A 54 4.26 2.99 12.95
CA LEU A 54 3.45 2.67 11.78
C LEU A 54 4.17 3.11 10.50
N SER A 55 4.16 2.27 9.48
CA SER A 55 4.44 2.69 8.11
C SER A 55 3.22 2.49 7.24
N ILE A 56 2.88 3.51 6.47
CA ILE A 56 1.80 3.53 5.50
C ILE A 56 2.46 3.55 4.12
N MET A 57 2.34 2.47 3.35
CA MET A 57 3.05 2.33 2.07
C MET A 57 2.17 1.89 0.91
N ALA A 58 2.43 2.44 -0.27
CA ALA A 58 1.78 2.03 -1.51
C ALA A 58 2.14 0.57 -1.85
N VAL A 59 1.14 -0.23 -2.23
CA VAL A 59 1.32 -1.64 -2.65
C VAL A 59 0.68 -1.99 -4.00
N GLY A 60 -0.06 -1.05 -4.61
CA GLY A 60 -0.72 -1.23 -5.89
C GLY A 60 -0.19 -0.27 -6.96
N ALA A 61 -0.76 -0.36 -8.17
CA ALA A 61 -0.31 0.38 -9.35
C ALA A 61 1.10 -0.01 -9.84
N TYR A 62 1.57 -1.22 -9.51
CA TYR A 62 2.90 -1.69 -9.87
C TYR A 62 2.91 -2.46 -11.21
N ASP A 63 4.04 -2.38 -11.93
CA ASP A 63 4.36 -3.21 -13.08
C ASP A 63 5.88 -3.14 -13.32
N LYS A 64 6.46 -4.18 -13.92
CA LYS A 64 7.89 -4.21 -14.26
C LYS A 64 8.33 -3.04 -15.15
N ARG A 65 7.43 -2.50 -15.98
CA ARG A 65 7.69 -1.37 -16.88
C ARG A 65 7.99 -0.05 -16.15
N TRP A 66 7.59 0.07 -14.89
CA TRP A 66 7.76 1.30 -14.10
C TRP A 66 8.15 1.01 -12.65
N ALA A 67 8.88 -0.09 -12.43
CA ALA A 67 9.38 -0.49 -11.10
C ALA A 67 10.25 0.58 -10.43
N PHE A 68 10.83 1.50 -11.20
CA PHE A 68 11.61 2.62 -10.67
C PHE A 68 10.75 3.67 -9.94
N VAL A 69 9.42 3.69 -10.14
CA VAL A 69 8.53 4.71 -9.56
C VAL A 69 7.38 4.14 -8.74
N HIS A 70 7.14 2.83 -8.76
CA HIS A 70 6.13 2.18 -7.90
C HIS A 70 6.71 0.94 -7.23
N LEU A 71 6.47 0.81 -5.93
CA LEU A 71 6.71 -0.40 -5.15
C LEU A 71 5.77 -1.52 -5.61
N ASN A 72 6.30 -2.71 -5.80
CA ASN A 72 5.49 -3.92 -5.73
C ASN A 72 5.22 -4.33 -4.25
N PRO A 73 4.31 -5.27 -3.98
CA PRO A 73 3.95 -5.67 -2.62
C PRO A 73 5.13 -6.16 -1.77
N GLU A 74 6.03 -6.96 -2.34
CA GLU A 74 7.20 -7.50 -1.65
C GLU A 74 8.21 -6.40 -1.31
N GLU A 75 8.44 -5.48 -2.25
CA GLU A 75 9.28 -4.30 -2.05
C GLU A 75 8.70 -3.36 -0.99
N ALA A 76 7.39 -3.23 -0.90
CA ALA A 76 6.74 -2.43 0.13
C ALA A 76 6.90 -3.04 1.53
N VAL A 77 6.82 -4.37 1.65
CA VAL A 77 7.16 -5.07 2.91
C VAL A 77 8.63 -4.90 3.25
N GLN A 78 9.53 -4.98 2.26
CA GLN A 78 10.96 -4.73 2.48
C GLN A 78 11.22 -3.28 2.91
N ALA A 79 10.58 -2.29 2.27
CA ALA A 79 10.69 -0.89 2.64
C ALA A 79 10.18 -0.64 4.06
N HIS A 80 9.11 -1.32 4.49
CA HIS A 80 8.61 -1.30 5.87
C HIS A 80 9.68 -1.75 6.88
N LEU A 81 10.40 -2.83 6.58
CA LEU A 81 11.51 -3.31 7.40
C LEU A 81 12.67 -2.30 7.40
N ASP A 82 13.02 -1.75 6.25
CA ASP A 82 14.14 -0.79 6.13
C ASP A 82 13.87 0.52 6.86
N VAL A 83 12.62 1.01 6.89
CA VAL A 83 12.26 2.16 7.72
C VAL A 83 12.13 1.80 9.21
N ARG A 84 12.23 0.52 9.58
CA ARG A 84 12.15 0.01 10.96
C ARG A 84 10.81 0.33 11.63
N ALA A 85 9.71 0.09 10.93
CA ALA A 85 8.37 0.29 11.49
C ALA A 85 7.84 -0.97 12.20
N ASN A 86 6.98 -0.80 13.22
CA ASN A 86 6.39 -1.93 13.96
C ASN A 86 5.16 -2.53 13.26
N HIS A 87 4.32 -1.70 12.66
CA HIS A 87 3.11 -2.12 11.95
C HIS A 87 3.10 -1.61 10.51
N PHE A 88 2.64 -2.45 9.60
CA PHE A 88 2.55 -2.17 8.17
C PHE A 88 1.10 -1.90 7.75
N PHE A 89 0.85 -0.76 7.09
CA PHE A 89 -0.44 -0.39 6.55
C PHE A 89 -0.33 -0.22 5.03
N PRO A 90 -0.80 -1.19 4.23
CA PRO A 90 -0.81 -1.08 2.78
C PRO A 90 -1.89 -0.10 2.30
N VAL A 91 -1.51 0.80 1.40
CA VAL A 91 -2.40 1.74 0.70
C VAL A 91 -2.18 1.65 -0.82
N HIS A 92 -2.81 2.54 -1.60
CA HIS A 92 -2.66 2.58 -3.06
C HIS A 92 -3.23 1.36 -3.80
N TRP A 93 -4.19 0.67 -3.18
CA TRP A 93 -4.89 -0.50 -3.73
C TRP A 93 -6.39 -0.42 -3.43
N GLY A 94 -7.21 -1.16 -4.17
CA GLY A 94 -8.66 -1.27 -3.91
C GLY A 94 -9.53 -0.08 -4.33
N THR A 95 -8.95 0.95 -4.96
CA THR A 95 -9.68 2.18 -5.34
C THR A 95 -9.71 2.46 -6.84
N PHE A 96 -8.56 2.43 -7.52
CA PHE A 96 -8.42 2.72 -8.96
C PHE A 96 -7.62 1.64 -9.68
N ASN A 97 -7.98 1.36 -10.93
CA ASN A 97 -7.21 0.48 -11.81
C ASN A 97 -6.17 1.30 -12.57
N LEU A 98 -4.91 1.26 -12.10
CA LEU A 98 -3.79 2.01 -12.66
C LEU A 98 -2.65 1.10 -13.17
N ALA A 99 -2.85 -0.22 -13.16
CA ALA A 99 -1.83 -1.20 -13.57
C ALA A 99 -2.47 -2.53 -13.98
N PHE A 100 -1.65 -3.44 -14.51
CA PHE A 100 -2.10 -4.70 -15.08
C PHE A 100 -2.06 -5.85 -14.07
N HIS A 101 -2.63 -5.64 -12.90
CA HIS A 101 -2.80 -6.67 -11.87
C HIS A 101 -4.26 -6.73 -11.44
N ASP A 102 -4.71 -7.89 -10.96
CA ASP A 102 -6.04 -8.01 -10.37
C ASP A 102 -6.17 -7.10 -9.15
N TRP A 103 -7.39 -6.62 -8.87
CA TRP A 103 -7.58 -5.61 -7.84
C TRP A 103 -7.29 -6.10 -6.42
N THR A 104 -7.42 -7.41 -6.14
CA THR A 104 -7.09 -8.04 -4.85
C THR A 104 -5.62 -8.44 -4.73
N ASP A 105 -4.94 -8.62 -5.86
CA ASP A 105 -3.57 -9.14 -5.90
C ASP A 105 -2.57 -8.35 -5.01
N PRO A 106 -2.59 -6.98 -4.99
CA PRO A 106 -1.74 -6.20 -4.09
C PRO A 106 -1.86 -6.61 -2.62
N ALA A 107 -3.08 -6.84 -2.14
CA ALA A 107 -3.35 -7.21 -0.76
C ALA A 107 -2.91 -8.66 -0.47
N GLU A 108 -3.19 -9.59 -1.39
CA GLU A 108 -2.79 -11.00 -1.26
C GLU A 108 -1.28 -11.16 -1.15
N ARG A 109 -0.55 -10.56 -2.10
CA ARG A 109 0.91 -10.64 -2.14
C ARG A 109 1.55 -9.92 -0.94
N THR A 110 0.97 -8.79 -0.53
CA THR A 110 1.39 -8.10 0.70
C THR A 110 1.27 -9.02 1.91
N LEU A 111 0.11 -9.65 2.10
CA LEU A 111 -0.10 -10.54 3.23
C LEU A 111 0.83 -11.76 3.18
N GLN A 112 1.12 -12.29 1.99
CA GLN A 112 2.07 -13.38 1.83
C GLN A 112 3.49 -12.96 2.19
N ALA A 113 4.01 -11.88 1.59
CA ALA A 113 5.36 -11.36 1.86
C ALA A 113 5.55 -10.98 3.33
N ALA A 114 4.51 -10.41 3.96
CA ALA A 114 4.53 -10.06 5.36
C ALA A 114 4.55 -11.29 6.28
N ARG A 115 3.79 -12.35 5.95
CA ARG A 115 3.87 -13.64 6.69
C ARG A 115 5.29 -14.21 6.64
N ASP A 116 5.89 -14.22 5.45
CA ASP A 116 7.23 -14.77 5.24
C ASP A 116 8.31 -13.98 5.99
N SER A 117 8.05 -12.70 6.27
CA SER A 117 8.97 -11.78 6.96
C SER A 117 8.62 -11.51 8.43
N GLY A 118 7.56 -12.13 8.97
CA GLY A 118 7.10 -11.91 10.36
C GLY A 118 6.56 -10.49 10.63
N VAL A 119 6.02 -9.81 9.61
CA VAL A 119 5.52 -8.43 9.70
C VAL A 119 4.06 -8.38 10.10
N SER A 120 3.71 -7.51 11.06
CA SER A 120 2.33 -7.23 11.46
C SER A 120 1.66 -6.28 10.46
N VAL A 121 0.61 -6.74 9.79
CA VAL A 121 -0.11 -5.95 8.76
C VAL A 121 -1.50 -5.53 9.24
N TRP A 122 -1.85 -4.27 9.02
CA TRP A 122 -3.18 -3.71 9.24
C TRP A 122 -3.88 -3.45 7.91
N THR A 123 -4.98 -4.17 7.64
CA THR A 123 -5.76 -4.06 6.40
C THR A 123 -7.20 -3.61 6.71
N PRO A 124 -7.42 -2.39 7.25
CA PRO A 124 -8.78 -1.92 7.50
C PRO A 124 -9.57 -1.79 6.19
N ALA A 125 -10.88 -2.00 6.27
CA ALA A 125 -11.79 -1.69 5.18
C ALA A 125 -11.83 -0.17 4.92
N PRO A 126 -12.15 0.28 3.69
CA PRO A 126 -12.33 1.71 3.41
C PRO A 126 -13.33 2.35 4.38
N GLY A 127 -12.89 3.39 5.10
CA GLY A 127 -13.69 4.10 6.11
C GLY A 127 -13.66 3.50 7.52
N GLN A 128 -13.07 2.31 7.72
CA GLN A 128 -12.92 1.73 9.06
C GLN A 128 -11.89 2.51 9.88
N ILE A 129 -12.25 2.81 11.14
CA ILE A 129 -11.38 3.50 12.09
C ILE A 129 -10.64 2.46 12.94
N LEU A 130 -9.32 2.59 13.05
CA LEU A 130 -8.48 1.80 13.96
C LEU A 130 -8.08 2.65 15.18
N GLN A 131 -8.36 2.14 16.38
CA GLN A 131 -8.00 2.80 17.65
C GLN A 131 -7.07 1.93 18.50
N PRO A 132 -5.80 2.31 18.69
CA PRO A 132 -4.91 1.58 19.58
C PRO A 132 -5.45 1.48 21.03
N PRO A 133 -5.26 0.35 21.73
CA PRO A 133 -4.49 -0.83 21.32
C PRO A 133 -5.32 -1.77 20.45
N VAL A 134 -5.06 -1.77 19.14
CA VAL A 134 -5.59 -2.78 18.22
C VAL A 134 -4.57 -3.89 18.18
N LEU A 135 -4.90 -5.05 18.77
CA LEU A 135 -3.97 -6.17 18.81
C LEU A 135 -3.84 -6.89 17.47
N VAL A 136 -4.89 -6.92 16.64
CA VAL A 136 -4.83 -7.47 15.27
C VAL A 136 -5.94 -6.83 14.43
N ALA A 137 -5.58 -6.08 13.39
CA ALA A 137 -6.53 -5.64 12.36
C ALA A 137 -6.09 -6.15 10.99
N THR A 138 -6.02 -7.47 10.83
CA THR A 138 -5.85 -8.09 9.52
C THR A 138 -7.18 -8.71 9.13
N GLU A 139 -8.06 -7.93 8.52
CA GLU A 139 -9.29 -8.42 7.92
C GLU A 139 -9.13 -8.51 6.40
N ARG A 140 -9.55 -9.63 5.81
CA ARG A 140 -9.62 -9.83 4.37
C ARG A 140 -10.97 -9.37 3.84
N TRP A 141 -11.30 -8.11 4.07
CA TRP A 141 -12.62 -7.54 3.73
C TRP A 141 -12.95 -7.61 2.23
N TRP A 142 -11.95 -7.78 1.37
CA TRP A 142 -12.18 -7.96 -0.06
C TRP A 142 -12.82 -9.31 -0.41
N ASP A 143 -12.62 -10.36 0.40
CA ASP A 143 -13.24 -11.68 0.15
C ASP A 143 -14.77 -11.59 0.21
N SER A 144 -15.32 -10.83 1.18
CA SER A 144 -16.77 -10.62 1.29
C SER A 144 -17.30 -9.77 0.13
N THR A 145 -16.52 -8.78 -0.32
CA THR A 145 -16.87 -7.94 -1.47
C THR A 145 -16.98 -8.78 -2.75
N VAL A 146 -16.03 -9.68 -3.00
CA VAL A 146 -16.09 -10.62 -4.13
C VAL A 146 -17.32 -11.50 -4.02
N ARG A 147 -17.59 -12.07 -2.85
CA ARG A 147 -18.76 -12.94 -2.64
C ARG A 147 -20.06 -12.22 -2.95
N THR A 148 -20.26 -11.02 -2.40
CA THR A 148 -21.47 -10.22 -2.66
C THR A 148 -21.61 -9.84 -4.13
N LEU A 149 -20.50 -9.58 -4.84
CA LEU A 149 -20.55 -9.31 -6.29
C LEU A 149 -20.99 -10.55 -7.08
N VAL A 150 -20.46 -11.73 -6.77
CA VAL A 150 -20.84 -12.99 -7.41
C VAL A 150 -22.32 -13.30 -7.16
N GLU A 151 -22.76 -13.25 -5.90
CA GLU A 151 -24.17 -13.45 -5.51
C GLU A 151 -25.09 -12.50 -6.32
N ARG A 152 -24.73 -11.21 -6.41
CA ARG A 152 -25.50 -10.22 -7.20
C ARG A 152 -25.50 -10.48 -8.69
N LEU A 153 -24.45 -11.05 -9.26
CA LEU A 153 -24.38 -11.39 -10.68
C LEU A 153 -25.23 -12.62 -11.00
N GLU A 154 -25.23 -13.60 -10.10
CA GLU A 154 -26.05 -14.82 -10.21
C GLU A 154 -27.55 -14.54 -10.01
N GLU A 155 -27.90 -13.55 -9.19
CA GLU A 155 -29.29 -13.12 -8.95
C GLU A 155 -29.90 -12.27 -10.08
N ARG A 156 -29.13 -11.87 -11.12
CA ARG A 156 -29.70 -11.08 -12.24
C ARG A 156 -30.55 -11.99 -13.13
N PRO A 157 -31.88 -11.77 -13.23
CA PRO A 157 -32.69 -12.53 -14.17
C PRO A 157 -32.35 -12.08 -15.60
N GLY A 158 -31.81 -12.99 -16.41
CA GLY A 158 -31.67 -12.83 -17.86
C GLY A 158 -30.34 -12.22 -18.33
N THR A 159 -29.35 -13.08 -18.56
CA THR A 159 -28.50 -12.98 -19.76
C THR A 159 -28.51 -14.33 -20.44
N SER A 160 -29.58 -14.62 -21.19
CA SER A 160 -29.45 -15.57 -22.29
C SER A 160 -28.55 -14.89 -23.32
N LEU A 161 -27.44 -15.55 -23.64
CA LEU A 161 -26.70 -15.28 -24.85
C LEU A 161 -27.51 -15.89 -26.00
N ASP A 162 -28.36 -15.08 -26.60
CA ASP A 162 -28.80 -15.23 -27.99
C ASP A 162 -28.04 -14.20 -28.85
#